data_AF-A0A7X9J4V1-F1
#
_entry.id   AF-A0A7X9J4V1-F1
#
_cell.length_a   1.000
_cell.length_b   1.000
_cell.length_c   1.000
_cell.angle_alpha   90.00
_cell.angle_beta   90.00
_cell.angle_gamma   90.00
#
_symmetry.space_group_name_H-M   'P 1'
#
loop_
_entity.id
_entity.type
_entity.pdbx_description
1 polymer ?
#
loop_
_entity_poly.entity_id
_entity_poly.type
_entity_poly.pdbx_seq_one_letter_code
_entity_poly.pdbx_strand_id
1 'polypeptide(L)'
;MEPITTQVTWHTNTIQEVTARLRVNPDEGLTSSDAEQRLKEFGPNAIRTEESRPVLSMIVAQFNDMLIWVLMAATLISLAIGEATDAVVIMAIVVLNAILGVAQEYRAEQSLTALKKMAAPLARVRRDGAPVDIPAEQVVPGDVLLLESGNVVAADARLIESASVKADESALTGESEPVDKSTEVVSDPRAGVGDRVNMVHSGCAITFGRGTAVAVATGGGTEMGRIATMLEGVDSEQTPLQKKLAHLGKVLAVLVAVVCVVVFFAGVMHDQPPGEMFLTAVALAVAAIPEGLPAVVTIVLAVGMRNMVKRNALIRRLQAVETLGATTVICTDKTGTLTRNQMTVRRWWTFSGQGSVTGEGYAPDGEIMRNGQPLDPRSRPDLDLLMRSAVLCNDANLRQEPTGWTAIGDPTEAALLTAAAKGGWSRDEAEREWPRADEIPFDSGRKRMTTIHNVDGKVFAIVKGAPDMIRPLCSHVLVGSTIEPMTEQHSADIAAAGRSMAGDALRIMGFAIRELPSLPTSPQPKDVEV
;
A
#
# COMPACT_ATOMS: atom_id res chain seq x y z
N MET A 1 -27.81 -7.26 -24.19
CA MET A 1 -26.94 -6.29 -24.89
C MET A 1 -26.55 -5.27 -23.85
N GLU A 2 -25.37 -5.44 -23.25
CA GLU A 2 -24.85 -4.51 -22.24
C GLU A 2 -24.48 -3.17 -22.88
N PRO A 3 -24.65 -2.04 -22.17
CA PRO A 3 -24.13 -0.78 -22.63
C PRO A 3 -22.62 -0.81 -22.45
N ILE A 4 -21.88 -0.90 -23.55
CA ILE A 4 -20.46 -0.54 -23.59
C ILE A 4 -20.42 0.97 -23.33
N THR A 5 -20.35 1.37 -22.06
CA THR A 5 -19.85 2.70 -21.71
C THR A 5 -18.46 2.80 -22.33
N THR A 6 -18.32 3.64 -23.35
CA THR A 6 -17.05 3.97 -24.01
C THR A 6 -16.07 4.51 -22.97
N GLN A 7 -15.36 3.61 -22.28
CA GLN A 7 -14.23 3.96 -21.44
C GLN A 7 -13.18 4.58 -22.35
N VAL A 8 -12.76 5.79 -22.02
CA VAL A 8 -11.64 6.45 -22.69
C VAL A 8 -10.38 5.65 -22.41
N THR A 9 -9.80 5.03 -23.44
CA THR A 9 -8.58 4.22 -23.35
C THR A 9 -7.33 5.11 -23.47
N TRP A 10 -6.96 5.78 -22.39
CA TRP A 10 -5.83 6.73 -22.36
C TRP A 10 -4.49 6.12 -22.80
N HIS A 11 -4.28 4.81 -22.58
CA HIS A 11 -3.06 4.10 -22.98
C HIS A 11 -2.91 3.94 -24.49
N THR A 12 -4.01 4.02 -25.25
CA THR A 12 -4.01 3.96 -26.72
C THR A 12 -3.75 5.30 -27.40
N ASN A 13 -3.74 6.39 -26.63
CA ASN A 13 -3.55 7.73 -27.17
C ASN A 13 -2.08 8.18 -27.13
N THR A 14 -1.72 8.98 -28.13
CA THR A 14 -0.42 9.67 -28.15
C THR A 14 -0.37 10.74 -27.05
N ILE A 15 0.84 11.12 -26.64
CA ILE A 15 1.04 12.18 -25.64
C ILE A 15 0.31 13.48 -26.06
N GLN A 16 0.42 13.85 -27.33
CA GLN A 16 -0.18 15.06 -27.89
C GLN A 16 -1.71 15.02 -27.84
N GLU A 17 -2.33 13.86 -28.10
CA GLU A 17 -3.78 13.70 -27.99
C GLU A 17 -4.25 13.84 -26.53
N VAL A 18 -3.52 13.25 -25.59
CA VAL A 18 -3.86 13.32 -24.16
C VAL A 18 -3.75 14.75 -23.63
N THR A 19 -2.64 15.44 -23.93
CA THR A 19 -2.41 16.82 -23.46
C THR A 19 -3.35 17.81 -24.12
N ALA A 20 -3.65 17.65 -25.42
CA ALA A 20 -4.65 18.46 -26.10
C ALA A 20 -6.07 18.26 -25.53
N ARG A 21 -6.43 17.00 -25.25
CA ARG A 21 -7.74 16.66 -24.66
C ARG A 21 -7.92 17.23 -23.26
N LEU A 22 -6.86 17.20 -22.44
CA LEU A 22 -6.84 17.75 -21.08
C LEU A 22 -6.49 19.24 -21.01
N ARG A 23 -6.24 19.86 -22.17
CA ARG A 23 -5.87 21.28 -22.33
C ARG A 23 -4.76 21.68 -21.35
N VAL A 24 -3.67 20.94 -21.35
CA VAL A 24 -2.51 21.19 -20.47
C VAL A 24 -1.22 21.25 -21.28
N ASN A 25 -0.35 22.18 -20.93
CA ASN A 25 1.03 22.22 -21.40
C ASN A 25 1.92 21.41 -20.43
N PRO A 26 2.58 20.32 -20.87
CA PRO A 26 3.44 19.51 -20.00
C PRO A 26 4.56 20.30 -19.30
N ASP A 27 5.14 21.31 -19.96
CA ASP A 27 6.29 22.05 -19.44
C ASP A 27 5.91 23.05 -18.34
N GLU A 28 4.68 23.56 -18.40
CA GLU A 28 4.15 24.58 -17.48
C GLU A 28 3.20 23.99 -16.42
N GLY A 29 2.52 22.88 -16.75
CA GLY A 29 1.46 22.32 -15.92
C GLY A 29 0.17 23.14 -15.98
N LEU A 30 -0.70 22.95 -14.99
CA LEU A 30 -1.93 23.73 -14.85
C LEU A 30 -1.67 25.06 -14.15
N THR A 31 -2.49 26.07 -14.45
CA THR A 31 -2.50 27.27 -13.61
C THR A 31 -3.19 26.97 -12.28
N SER A 32 -2.83 27.68 -11.21
CA SER A 32 -3.53 27.53 -9.91
C SER A 32 -5.05 27.75 -10.03
N SER A 33 -5.48 28.70 -10.87
CA SER A 33 -6.90 28.98 -11.14
C SER A 33 -7.61 27.82 -11.85
N ASP A 34 -6.97 27.23 -12.86
CA ASP A 34 -7.54 26.09 -13.58
C ASP A 34 -7.64 24.86 -12.68
N ALA A 35 -6.63 24.63 -11.85
CA ALA A 35 -6.64 23.54 -10.88
C ALA A 35 -7.78 23.68 -9.87
N GLU A 36 -8.02 24.88 -9.32
CA GLU A 36 -9.17 25.15 -8.44
C GLU A 36 -10.52 24.95 -9.14
N GLN A 37 -10.63 25.37 -10.40
CA GLN A 37 -11.86 25.18 -11.17
C GLN A 37 -12.14 23.70 -11.43
N ARG A 38 -11.11 22.93 -11.81
CA ARG A 38 -11.23 21.48 -12.01
C ARG A 38 -11.51 20.75 -10.70
N LEU A 39 -10.97 21.22 -9.58
CA LEU A 39 -11.27 20.63 -8.27
C LEU A 39 -12.76 20.80 -7.91
N LYS A 40 -13.38 21.91 -8.30
CA LYS A 40 -14.83 22.14 -8.14
C LYS A 40 -15.66 21.27 -9.10
N GLU A 41 -15.15 21.00 -10.30
CA GLU A 41 -15.84 20.21 -11.33
C GLU A 41 -15.76 18.70 -11.09
N PHE A 42 -14.55 18.18 -10.85
CA PHE A 42 -14.28 16.75 -10.70
C PHE A 42 -14.37 16.28 -9.23
N GLY A 43 -14.34 17.21 -8.28
CA GLY A 43 -14.24 16.90 -6.86
C GLY A 43 -12.82 16.51 -6.42
N PRO A 44 -12.62 16.26 -5.11
CA PRO A 44 -11.32 15.86 -4.57
C PRO A 44 -10.88 14.49 -5.09
N ASN A 45 -9.57 14.30 -5.24
CA ASN A 45 -8.93 13.01 -5.53
C ASN A 45 -8.94 12.11 -4.29
N ALA A 46 -10.14 11.67 -3.92
CA ALA A 46 -10.37 10.75 -2.84
C ALA A 46 -11.39 9.70 -3.30
N ILE A 47 -11.16 8.46 -2.91
CA ILE A 47 -12.19 7.43 -2.98
C ILE A 47 -13.26 7.84 -1.95
N ARG A 48 -14.53 7.84 -2.34
CA ARG A 48 -15.65 8.26 -1.48
C ARG A 48 -15.60 7.48 -0.16
N THR A 49 -15.12 8.14 0.88
CA THR A 49 -15.37 7.69 2.25
C THR A 49 -16.73 8.20 2.67
N GLU A 50 -17.53 7.37 3.34
CA GLU A 50 -18.77 7.82 3.99
C GLU A 50 -18.51 9.15 4.72
N GLU A 51 -19.19 10.21 4.25
CA GLU A 51 -19.06 11.53 4.84
C GLU A 51 -19.51 11.48 6.30
N SER A 52 -18.84 12.27 7.13
CA SER A 52 -19.27 12.52 8.50
C SER A 52 -20.74 12.93 8.52
N ARG A 53 -21.53 12.34 9.43
CA ARG A 53 -22.96 12.62 9.48
C ARG A 53 -23.13 14.09 9.91
N PRO A 54 -23.86 14.94 9.16
CA PRO A 54 -24.05 16.32 9.57
C PRO A 54 -24.77 16.37 10.93
N VAL A 55 -24.40 17.32 11.80
CA VAL A 55 -24.96 17.44 13.16
C VAL A 55 -26.49 17.47 13.17
N LEU A 56 -27.10 18.10 12.16
CA LEU A 56 -28.56 18.11 12.00
C LEU A 56 -29.13 16.70 11.77
N SER A 57 -28.43 15.85 11.01
CA SER A 57 -28.84 14.44 10.84
C SER A 57 -28.69 13.65 12.13
N MET A 58 -27.68 13.94 12.96
CA MET A 58 -27.53 13.33 14.29
C MET A 58 -28.69 13.72 15.20
N ILE A 59 -29.09 15.01 15.20
CA ILE A 59 -30.25 15.48 15.95
C ILE A 59 -31.52 14.76 15.49
N VAL A 60 -31.80 14.74 14.19
CA VAL A 60 -33.00 14.09 13.63
C VAL A 60 -32.99 12.58 13.93
N ALA A 61 -31.83 11.93 13.87
CA ALA A 61 -31.70 10.52 14.20
C ALA A 61 -32.06 10.22 15.66
N GLN A 62 -31.72 11.12 16.60
CA GLN A 62 -32.14 10.96 18.00
C GLN A 62 -33.67 10.96 18.14
N PHE A 63 -34.39 11.82 17.42
CA PHE A 63 -35.86 11.86 17.45
C PHE A 63 -36.54 10.69 16.70
N ASN A 64 -35.78 9.92 15.91
CA ASN A 64 -36.31 8.78 15.16
C ASN A 64 -36.17 7.45 15.92
N ASP A 65 -36.20 7.51 17.25
CA ASP A 65 -36.23 6.34 18.13
C ASP A 65 -37.67 6.06 18.59
N MET A 66 -38.08 4.79 18.54
CA MET A 66 -39.42 4.34 18.94
C MET A 66 -39.80 4.78 20.36
N LEU A 67 -38.84 4.89 21.27
CA LEU A 67 -39.06 5.27 22.66
C LEU A 67 -39.31 6.77 22.82
N ILE A 68 -38.66 7.60 21.99
CA ILE A 68 -38.96 9.03 21.95
C ILE A 68 -40.37 9.23 21.43
N TRP A 69 -40.83 8.46 20.44
CA TRP A 69 -42.23 8.50 20.02
C TRP A 69 -43.22 8.12 21.13
N VAL A 70 -42.89 7.13 21.96
CA VAL A 70 -43.70 6.76 23.14
C VAL A 70 -43.71 7.89 24.17
N LEU A 71 -42.57 8.53 24.43
CA LEU A 71 -42.47 9.66 25.34
C LEU A 71 -43.25 10.87 24.85
N MET A 72 -43.17 11.18 23.55
CA MET A 72 -43.94 12.24 22.91
C MET A 72 -45.44 11.98 23.04
N ALA A 73 -45.89 10.73 22.87
CA ALA A 73 -47.28 10.34 23.11
C ALA A 73 -47.68 10.52 24.59
N ALA A 74 -46.81 10.16 25.53
CA ALA A 74 -47.04 10.33 26.95
C ALA A 74 -47.11 11.80 27.38
N THR A 75 -46.26 12.67 26.83
CA THR A 75 -46.36 14.12 27.03
C THR A 75 -47.70 14.66 26.56
N LEU A 76 -48.18 14.20 25.40
CA LEU A 76 -49.46 14.64 24.83
C LEU A 76 -50.65 14.20 25.70
N ILE A 77 -50.60 12.97 26.23
CA ILE A 77 -51.61 12.42 27.14
C ILE A 77 -51.61 13.15 28.48
N SER A 78 -50.42 13.41 29.06
CA SER A 78 -50.26 14.17 30.30
C SER A 78 -50.85 15.59 30.19
N LEU A 79 -50.59 16.28 29.07
CA LEU A 79 -51.20 17.58 28.78
C LEU A 79 -52.74 17.50 28.67
N ALA A 80 -53.27 16.42 28.08
CA ALA A 80 -54.72 16.23 27.95
C ALA A 80 -55.41 15.96 29.30
N ILE A 81 -54.70 15.33 30.25
CA ILE A 81 -55.20 15.06 31.62
C ILE A 81 -55.12 16.32 32.51
N GLY A 82 -54.34 17.34 32.11
CA GLY A 82 -54.14 18.58 32.87
C GLY A 82 -52.91 18.56 33.77
N GLU A 83 -52.08 17.52 33.68
CA GLU A 83 -50.85 17.35 34.46
C GLU A 83 -49.67 18.03 33.76
N ALA A 84 -49.73 19.36 33.62
CA ALA A 84 -48.70 20.11 32.91
C ALA A 84 -47.29 19.95 33.51
N THR A 85 -47.18 19.64 34.81
CA THR A 85 -45.89 19.37 35.48
C THR A 85 -45.21 18.14 34.90
N ASP A 86 -45.95 17.06 34.70
CA ASP A 86 -45.42 15.77 34.29
C ASP A 86 -45.03 15.82 32.80
N ALA A 87 -45.83 16.50 31.99
CA ALA A 87 -45.50 16.80 30.60
C ALA A 87 -44.19 17.61 30.48
N VAL A 88 -43.99 18.62 31.33
CA VAL A 88 -42.75 19.43 31.34
C VAL A 88 -41.54 18.58 31.75
N VAL A 89 -41.68 17.71 32.76
CA VAL A 89 -40.61 16.81 33.21
C VAL A 89 -40.23 15.82 32.11
N ILE A 90 -41.22 15.17 31.46
CA ILE A 90 -40.97 14.24 30.35
C ILE A 90 -40.26 14.96 29.19
N MET A 91 -40.73 16.15 28.81
CA MET A 91 -40.12 16.93 27.75
C MET A 91 -38.68 17.33 28.10
N ALA A 92 -38.41 17.71 29.35
CA ALA A 92 -37.06 18.02 29.81
C ALA A 92 -36.12 16.81 29.71
N ILE A 93 -36.61 15.60 30.03
CA ILE A 93 -35.85 14.35 29.89
C ILE A 93 -35.53 14.09 28.41
N VAL A 94 -36.52 14.21 27.51
CA VAL A 94 -36.32 14.01 26.06
C VAL A 94 -35.27 14.98 25.51
N VAL A 95 -35.37 16.26 25.86
CA VAL A 95 -34.41 17.29 25.42
C VAL A 95 -33.02 17.03 26.00
N LEU A 96 -32.91 16.70 27.28
CA LEU A 96 -31.64 16.40 27.91
C LEU A 96 -30.98 15.17 27.28
N ASN A 97 -31.74 14.11 27.01
CA ASN A 97 -31.25 12.90 26.37
C ASN A 97 -30.77 13.19 24.93
N ALA A 98 -31.53 13.95 24.15
CA ALA A 98 -31.13 14.36 22.81
C ALA A 98 -29.82 15.19 22.82
N ILE A 99 -29.69 16.14 23.75
CA ILE A 99 -28.46 16.94 23.91
C ILE A 99 -27.28 16.05 24.29
N LEU A 100 -27.45 15.16 25.26
CA LEU A 100 -26.40 14.23 25.70
C LEU A 100 -25.98 13.28 24.57
N GLY A 101 -26.94 12.71 23.84
CA GLY A 101 -26.70 11.83 22.70
C GLY A 101 -25.89 12.53 21.60
N VAL A 102 -26.32 13.73 21.17
CA VAL A 102 -25.60 14.51 20.14
C VAL A 102 -24.23 14.92 20.62
N ALA A 103 -24.08 15.37 21.88
CA ALA A 103 -22.79 15.76 22.43
C ALA A 103 -21.80 14.59 22.53
N GLN A 104 -22.29 13.39 22.88
CA GLN A 104 -21.49 12.17 22.97
C GLN A 104 -21.06 11.69 21.58
N GLU A 105 -21.98 11.66 20.62
CA GLU A 105 -21.72 11.21 19.25
C GLU A 105 -20.76 12.17 18.52
N TYR A 106 -20.96 13.48 18.68
CA TYR A 106 -20.08 14.50 18.12
C TYR A 106 -18.63 14.40 18.63
N ARG A 107 -18.43 14.15 19.94
CA ARG A 107 -17.08 13.96 20.52
C ARG A 107 -16.40 12.70 19.97
N ALA A 108 -17.16 11.62 19.75
CA ALA A 108 -16.64 10.40 19.16
C ALA A 108 -16.21 10.65 17.71
N GLU A 109 -17.04 11.34 16.92
CA GLU A 109 -16.77 11.62 15.51
C GLU A 109 -15.58 12.59 15.29
N GLN A 110 -15.43 13.61 16.15
CA GLN A 110 -14.25 14.49 16.12
C GLN A 110 -12.95 13.71 16.35
N SER A 111 -12.95 12.76 17.29
CA SER A 111 -11.77 11.96 17.59
C SER A 111 -11.35 11.10 16.39
N LEU A 112 -12.31 10.59 15.63
CA LEU A 112 -12.07 9.85 14.38
C LEU A 112 -11.52 10.75 13.27
N THR A 113 -12.11 11.93 13.11
CA THR A 113 -11.73 12.89 12.07
C THR A 113 -10.31 13.40 12.26
N ALA A 114 -9.91 13.69 13.50
CA ALA A 114 -8.55 14.12 13.83
C ALA A 114 -7.51 13.04 13.47
N LEU A 115 -7.81 11.76 13.73
CA LEU A 115 -6.93 10.65 13.37
C LEU A 115 -6.78 10.48 11.84
N LYS A 116 -7.86 10.66 11.07
CA LYS A 116 -7.79 10.59 9.59
C LYS A 116 -6.89 11.67 9.00
N LYS A 117 -6.94 12.90 9.53
CA LYS A 117 -6.15 14.04 9.03
C LYS A 117 -4.64 13.92 9.25
N MET A 118 -4.20 13.09 10.19
CA MET A 118 -2.77 12.93 10.53
C MET A 118 -1.98 12.06 9.53
N ALA A 119 -2.63 11.44 8.54
CA ALA A 119 -2.03 10.44 7.65
C ALA A 119 -2.19 10.75 6.14
N ALA A 120 -2.55 11.99 5.77
CA ALA A 120 -2.83 12.33 4.37
C ALA A 120 -1.54 12.39 3.53
N PRO A 121 -1.45 11.65 2.41
CA PRO A 121 -0.28 11.66 1.54
C PRO A 121 -0.16 12.97 0.74
N LEU A 122 1.09 13.38 0.47
CA LEU A 122 1.42 14.50 -0.42
C LEU A 122 1.74 14.00 -1.83
N ALA A 123 1.52 14.85 -2.83
CA ALA A 123 1.84 14.63 -4.22
C ALA A 123 2.61 15.82 -4.78
N ARG A 124 3.67 15.57 -5.54
CA ARG A 124 4.44 16.60 -6.23
C ARG A 124 3.89 16.82 -7.63
N VAL A 125 3.43 18.03 -7.92
CA VAL A 125 2.87 18.41 -9.21
C VAL A 125 3.59 19.62 -9.79
N ARG A 126 3.47 19.85 -11.09
CA ARG A 126 3.86 21.11 -11.72
C ARG A 126 2.63 21.99 -11.92
N ARG A 127 2.65 23.19 -11.34
CA ARG A 127 1.63 24.23 -11.54
C ARG A 127 2.30 25.59 -11.71
N ASP A 128 1.74 26.43 -12.56
CA ASP A 128 2.28 27.77 -12.88
C ASP A 128 3.78 27.74 -13.28
N GLY A 129 4.22 26.68 -13.96
CA GLY A 129 5.61 26.47 -14.38
C GLY A 129 6.56 25.91 -13.33
N ALA A 130 6.12 25.74 -12.08
CA ALA A 130 6.98 25.36 -10.97
C ALA A 130 6.53 24.04 -10.30
N PRO A 131 7.47 23.23 -9.78
CA PRO A 131 7.16 22.12 -8.88
C PRO A 131 6.55 22.61 -7.55
N VAL A 132 5.43 22.02 -7.14
CA VAL A 132 4.75 22.31 -5.88
C VAL A 132 4.28 21.00 -5.24
N ASP A 133 4.51 20.85 -3.93
CA ASP A 133 3.97 19.74 -3.15
C ASP A 133 2.58 20.10 -2.63
N ILE A 134 1.56 19.33 -3.02
CA ILE A 134 0.16 19.53 -2.62
C ILE A 134 -0.38 18.27 -1.95
N PRO A 135 -1.44 18.35 -1.14
CA PRO A 135 -2.15 17.16 -0.68
C PRO A 135 -2.64 16.33 -1.86
N ALA A 136 -2.48 15.00 -1.82
CA ALA A 136 -2.88 14.12 -2.91
C ALA A 136 -4.37 14.25 -3.28
N GLU A 137 -5.23 14.61 -2.30
CA GLU A 137 -6.65 14.90 -2.47
C GLU A 137 -6.95 16.11 -3.39
N GLN A 138 -5.96 17.00 -3.59
CA GLN A 138 -6.10 18.20 -4.43
C GLN A 138 -5.56 18.00 -5.86
N VAL A 139 -5.06 16.81 -6.18
CA VAL A 139 -4.68 16.45 -7.55
C VAL A 139 -5.94 16.37 -8.41
N VAL A 140 -5.91 16.95 -9.60
CA VAL A 140 -7.04 16.96 -10.54
C VAL A 140 -6.63 16.41 -11.91
N PRO A 141 -7.59 15.95 -12.74
CA PRO A 141 -7.29 15.56 -14.11
C PRO A 141 -6.60 16.71 -14.88
N GLY A 142 -5.48 16.39 -15.50
CA GLY A 142 -4.60 17.31 -16.19
C GLY A 142 -3.41 17.83 -15.37
N ASP A 143 -3.35 17.62 -14.06
CA ASP A 143 -2.12 17.93 -13.31
C ASP A 143 -0.93 17.14 -13.87
N VAL A 144 0.21 17.80 -14.02
CA VAL A 144 1.47 17.16 -14.40
C VAL A 144 2.15 16.68 -13.12
N LEU A 145 2.12 15.36 -12.89
CA LEU A 145 2.80 14.69 -11.79
C LEU A 145 4.29 14.62 -12.09
N LEU A 146 5.11 15.01 -11.11
CA LEU A 146 6.55 14.84 -11.15
C LEU A 146 6.88 13.58 -10.34
N LEU A 147 7.36 12.56 -11.03
CA LEU A 147 7.56 11.23 -10.48
C LEU A 147 9.04 10.98 -10.26
N GLU A 148 9.39 10.63 -9.04
CA GLU A 148 10.73 10.21 -8.66
C GLU A 148 10.67 8.88 -7.89
N SER A 149 11.78 8.15 -7.90
CA SER A 149 11.97 6.97 -7.07
C SER A 149 11.54 7.22 -5.62
N GLY A 150 10.72 6.33 -5.08
CA GLY A 150 10.12 6.41 -3.75
C GLY A 150 8.76 7.11 -3.70
N ASN A 151 8.30 7.76 -4.77
CA ASN A 151 6.99 8.40 -4.79
C ASN A 151 5.87 7.36 -4.93
N VAL A 152 4.78 7.56 -4.20
CA VAL A 152 3.50 6.88 -4.46
C VAL A 152 2.72 7.73 -5.46
N VAL A 153 2.26 7.10 -6.53
CA VAL A 153 1.51 7.74 -7.60
C VAL A 153 0.14 8.17 -7.06
N ALA A 154 -0.16 9.47 -7.15
CA ALA A 154 -1.37 10.04 -6.54
C ALA A 154 -2.66 9.77 -7.33
N ALA A 155 -2.55 9.60 -8.65
CA ALA A 155 -3.67 9.49 -9.57
C ALA A 155 -3.26 8.63 -10.78
N ASP A 156 -4.23 8.04 -11.48
CA ASP A 156 -3.92 7.35 -12.74
C ASP A 156 -3.48 8.39 -13.77
N ALA A 157 -2.32 8.19 -14.38
CA ALA A 157 -1.67 9.19 -15.23
C ALA A 157 -1.01 8.57 -16.46
N ARG A 158 -1.02 9.31 -17.57
CA ARG A 158 -0.31 8.95 -18.80
C ARG A 158 1.12 9.46 -18.72
N LEU A 159 2.10 8.57 -18.90
CA LEU A 159 3.52 8.92 -18.86
C LEU A 159 3.93 9.75 -20.09
N ILE A 160 4.54 10.91 -19.86
CA ILE A 160 4.99 11.85 -20.90
C ILE A 160 6.50 11.74 -21.11
N GLU A 161 7.24 11.68 -20.02
CA GLU A 161 8.68 11.46 -20.02
C GLU A 161 9.03 10.29 -19.12
N SER A 162 9.96 9.46 -19.58
CA SER A 162 10.51 8.35 -18.81
C SER A 162 12.03 8.36 -18.92
N ALA A 163 12.71 8.56 -17.81
CA ALA A 163 14.13 8.25 -17.67
C ALA A 163 14.26 7.00 -16.81
N SER A 164 14.19 5.84 -17.45
CA SER A 164 14.25 4.50 -16.83
C SER A 164 13.23 4.32 -15.70
N VAL A 165 12.01 4.83 -15.87
CA VAL A 165 10.97 4.70 -14.84
C VAL A 165 10.58 3.25 -14.67
N LYS A 166 10.63 2.76 -13.44
CA LYS A 166 10.05 1.47 -13.04
C LYS A 166 9.00 1.69 -11.96
N ALA A 167 7.90 0.96 -12.04
CA ALA A 167 6.81 1.05 -11.07
C ALA A 167 6.53 -0.31 -10.43
N ASP A 168 6.37 -0.33 -9.10
CA ASP A 168 5.78 -1.43 -8.36
C ASP A 168 4.26 -1.34 -8.47
N GLU A 169 3.68 -2.24 -9.26
CA GLU A 169 2.24 -2.35 -9.52
C GLU A 169 1.61 -3.50 -8.73
N SER A 170 2.27 -4.01 -7.68
CA SER A 170 1.77 -5.13 -6.87
C SER A 170 0.40 -4.87 -6.24
N ALA A 171 0.10 -3.61 -5.91
CA ALA A 171 -1.19 -3.21 -5.36
C ALA A 171 -2.39 -3.47 -6.30
N LEU A 172 -2.17 -3.53 -7.62
CA LEU A 172 -3.21 -3.76 -8.62
C LEU A 172 -3.07 -5.12 -9.32
N THR A 173 -1.86 -5.63 -9.43
CA THR A 173 -1.55 -6.85 -10.20
C THR A 173 -1.21 -8.05 -9.33
N GLY A 174 -0.80 -7.84 -8.07
CA GLY A 174 -0.24 -8.87 -7.20
C GLY A 174 1.22 -9.25 -7.51
N GLU A 175 1.79 -8.74 -8.61
CA GLU A 175 3.14 -9.06 -9.04
C GLU A 175 4.17 -8.10 -8.41
N SER A 176 5.27 -8.66 -7.89
CA SER A 176 6.25 -7.91 -7.07
C SER A 176 7.45 -7.40 -7.87
N GLU A 177 7.57 -7.81 -9.14
CA GLU A 177 8.64 -7.37 -10.01
C GLU A 177 8.30 -5.98 -10.58
N PRO A 178 9.14 -4.96 -10.40
CA PRO A 178 8.87 -3.65 -10.96
C PRO A 178 8.76 -3.69 -12.48
N VAL A 179 7.71 -3.06 -13.01
CA VAL A 179 7.44 -3.00 -14.44
C VAL A 179 8.15 -1.80 -15.05
N ASP A 180 8.95 -2.03 -16.09
CA ASP A 180 9.56 -0.98 -16.90
C ASP A 180 8.50 -0.17 -17.64
N LYS A 181 8.53 1.16 -17.47
CA LYS A 181 7.54 2.06 -18.05
C LYS A 181 8.08 2.77 -19.28
N SER A 182 7.24 2.84 -20.32
CA SER A 182 7.56 3.43 -21.62
C SER A 182 6.60 4.55 -21.97
N THR A 183 7.05 5.53 -22.74
CA THR A 183 6.17 6.59 -23.25
C THR A 183 5.45 6.18 -24.54
N GLU A 184 5.81 5.04 -25.13
CA GLU A 184 5.23 4.52 -26.37
C GLU A 184 3.75 4.20 -26.23
N VAL A 185 3.01 4.26 -27.34
CA VAL A 185 1.57 3.95 -27.36
C VAL A 185 1.37 2.45 -27.25
N VAL A 186 0.48 2.02 -26.35
CA VAL A 186 0.02 0.64 -26.27
C VAL A 186 -1.23 0.51 -27.13
N SER A 187 -1.11 -0.22 -28.25
CA SER A 187 -2.13 -0.25 -29.30
C SER A 187 -3.36 -1.09 -28.98
N ASP A 188 -3.28 -2.06 -28.08
CA ASP A 188 -4.42 -2.90 -27.70
C ASP A 188 -5.36 -2.16 -26.73
N PRO A 189 -6.59 -1.80 -27.12
CA PRO A 189 -7.55 -1.17 -26.22
C PRO A 189 -7.98 -2.07 -25.06
N ARG A 190 -7.76 -3.39 -25.14
CA ARG A 190 -8.12 -4.39 -24.12
C ARG A 190 -6.94 -4.81 -23.24
N ALA A 191 -5.78 -4.16 -23.38
CA ALA A 191 -4.62 -4.42 -22.53
C ALA A 191 -5.00 -4.39 -21.05
N GLY A 192 -4.56 -5.41 -20.30
CA GLY A 192 -4.73 -5.48 -18.85
C GLY A 192 -4.01 -4.32 -18.15
N VAL A 193 -4.36 -4.05 -16.89
CA VAL A 193 -3.77 -2.90 -16.15
C VAL A 193 -2.23 -2.96 -16.12
N GLY A 194 -1.66 -4.16 -15.92
CA GLY A 194 -0.21 -4.37 -15.92
C GLY A 194 0.46 -4.28 -17.31
N ASP A 195 -0.29 -4.50 -18.40
CA ASP A 195 0.24 -4.40 -19.77
C ASP A 195 0.26 -2.95 -20.28
N ARG A 196 -0.42 -2.02 -19.58
CA ARG A 196 -0.44 -0.59 -19.89
C ARG A 196 0.84 0.08 -19.40
N VAL A 197 1.98 -0.34 -19.96
CA VAL A 197 3.34 0.13 -19.60
C VAL A 197 3.54 1.63 -19.76
N ASN A 198 2.61 2.33 -20.40
CA ASN A 198 2.65 3.76 -20.65
C ASN A 198 1.73 4.60 -19.74
N MET A 199 1.09 3.93 -18.78
CA MET A 199 0.29 4.51 -17.71
C MET A 199 0.99 4.26 -16.38
N VAL A 200 0.84 5.17 -15.42
CA VAL A 200 1.12 4.89 -14.00
C VAL A 200 -0.19 4.98 -13.23
N HIS A 201 -0.38 4.15 -12.21
CA HIS A 201 -1.67 3.97 -11.56
C HIS A 201 -1.65 4.44 -10.10
N SER A 202 -2.77 5.01 -9.63
CA SER A 202 -2.92 5.52 -8.28
C SER A 202 -2.67 4.42 -7.24
N GLY A 203 -1.85 4.73 -6.23
CA GLY A 203 -1.48 3.81 -5.16
C GLY A 203 -0.30 2.88 -5.48
N CYS A 204 0.18 2.84 -6.73
CA CYS A 204 1.43 2.18 -7.11
C CYS A 204 2.64 3.05 -6.75
N ALA A 205 3.82 2.44 -6.58
CA ALA A 205 5.03 3.16 -6.19
C ALA A 205 6.04 3.21 -7.33
N ILE A 206 6.72 4.34 -7.53
CA ILE A 206 7.85 4.44 -8.45
C ILE A 206 9.09 3.92 -7.73
N THR A 207 9.70 2.86 -8.25
CA THR A 207 10.84 2.18 -7.61
C THR A 207 12.18 2.61 -8.19
N PHE A 208 12.18 3.13 -9.43
CA PHE A 208 13.39 3.60 -10.08
C PHE A 208 13.09 4.65 -11.13
N GLY A 209 14.11 5.45 -11.44
CA GLY A 209 14.06 6.47 -12.47
C GLY A 209 13.32 7.73 -12.04
N ARG A 210 13.11 8.60 -13.03
CA ARG A 210 12.30 9.81 -12.91
C ARG A 210 11.47 9.99 -14.16
N GLY A 211 10.29 10.56 -14.01
CA GLY A 211 9.40 10.80 -15.12
C GLY A 211 8.42 11.92 -14.85
N THR A 212 7.72 12.29 -15.90
CA THR A 212 6.59 13.22 -15.82
C THR A 212 5.37 12.53 -16.40
N ALA A 213 4.22 12.67 -15.75
CA ALA A 213 2.98 12.05 -16.19
C ALA A 213 1.82 13.02 -16.02
N VAL A 214 0.86 13.02 -16.94
CA VAL A 214 -0.36 13.83 -16.79
C VAL A 214 -1.47 12.98 -16.21
N ALA A 215 -2.05 13.44 -15.09
CA ALA A 215 -3.18 12.79 -14.45
C ALA A 215 -4.37 12.73 -15.40
N VAL A 216 -4.89 11.53 -15.66
CA VAL A 216 -6.04 11.31 -16.55
C VAL A 216 -7.30 10.93 -15.80
N ALA A 217 -7.16 10.38 -14.59
CA ALA A 217 -8.28 10.04 -13.71
C ALA A 217 -7.89 10.17 -12.24
N THR A 218 -8.83 10.64 -11.42
CA THR A 218 -8.69 10.86 -9.98
C THR A 218 -9.85 10.22 -9.22
N GLY A 219 -9.66 9.97 -7.92
CA GLY A 219 -10.68 9.43 -7.01
C GLY A 219 -11.29 8.13 -7.52
N GLY A 220 -12.63 8.05 -7.53
CA GLY A 220 -13.39 6.90 -8.04
C GLY A 220 -13.20 6.61 -9.54
N GLY A 221 -12.61 7.53 -10.31
CA GLY A 221 -12.32 7.32 -11.73
C GLY A 221 -11.07 6.48 -12.00
N THR A 222 -10.18 6.34 -11.02
CA THR A 222 -8.95 5.53 -11.10
C THR A 222 -9.26 4.03 -11.10
N GLU A 223 -8.35 3.17 -11.55
CA GLU A 223 -8.52 1.71 -11.48
C GLU A 223 -8.69 1.24 -10.02
N MET A 224 -7.90 1.79 -9.09
CA MET A 224 -8.07 1.53 -7.66
C MET A 224 -9.42 2.03 -7.14
N GLY A 225 -9.86 3.21 -7.59
CA GLY A 225 -11.16 3.79 -7.25
C GLY A 225 -12.33 2.96 -7.76
N ARG A 226 -12.24 2.42 -8.99
CA ARG A 226 -13.25 1.51 -9.55
C ARG A 226 -13.33 0.21 -8.77
N ILE A 227 -12.19 -0.36 -8.38
CA ILE A 227 -12.14 -1.54 -7.49
C ILE A 227 -12.86 -1.21 -6.18
N ALA A 228 -12.58 -0.06 -5.58
CA ALA A 228 -13.24 0.36 -4.36
C ALA A 228 -14.76 0.56 -4.54
N THR A 229 -15.21 1.20 -5.63
CA THR A 229 -16.63 1.38 -5.93
C THR A 229 -17.35 0.05 -6.20
N MET A 230 -16.69 -0.94 -6.82
CA MET A 230 -17.25 -2.29 -6.95
C MET A 230 -17.47 -2.97 -5.59
N LEU A 231 -16.66 -2.62 -4.58
CA LEU A 231 -16.79 -3.11 -3.21
C LEU A 231 -17.82 -2.34 -2.37
N GLU A 232 -18.14 -1.08 -2.74
CA GLU A 232 -19.12 -0.24 -2.03
C GLU A 232 -20.55 -0.79 -2.07
N GLY A 233 -20.85 -1.72 -3.00
CA GLY A 233 -22.14 -2.42 -3.08
C GLY A 233 -22.29 -3.66 -2.19
N VAL A 234 -21.27 -3.99 -1.38
CA VAL A 234 -21.36 -5.07 -0.39
C VAL A 234 -21.91 -4.48 0.90
N ASP A 235 -23.20 -4.72 1.16
CA ASP A 235 -23.85 -4.30 2.41
C ASP A 235 -23.01 -4.75 3.61
N SER A 236 -22.66 -3.78 4.47
CA SER A 236 -21.95 -4.09 5.69
C SER A 236 -22.86 -4.90 6.60
N GLU A 237 -22.58 -6.19 6.78
CA GLU A 237 -23.25 -6.98 7.81
C GLU A 237 -23.04 -6.36 9.19
N GLN A 238 -24.07 -6.43 10.04
CA GLN A 238 -23.96 -6.04 11.44
C GLN A 238 -22.86 -6.85 12.14
N THR A 239 -22.09 -6.19 13.00
CA THR A 239 -21.07 -6.87 13.78
C THR A 239 -21.68 -7.84 14.80
N PRO A 240 -20.93 -8.84 15.29
CA PRO A 240 -21.44 -9.75 16.32
C PRO A 240 -21.95 -9.02 17.59
N LEU A 241 -21.30 -7.94 18.03
CA LEU A 241 -21.71 -7.13 19.18
C LEU A 241 -22.99 -6.38 18.86
N GLN A 242 -23.12 -5.79 17.66
CA GLN A 242 -24.37 -5.15 17.25
C GLN A 242 -25.53 -6.16 17.24
N LYS A 243 -25.32 -7.37 16.69
CA LYS A 243 -26.32 -8.45 16.71
C LYS A 243 -26.70 -8.82 18.16
N LYS A 244 -25.72 -8.95 19.07
CA LYS A 244 -25.95 -9.25 20.49
C LYS A 244 -26.64 -8.11 21.24
N LEU A 245 -26.26 -6.85 21.01
CA LEU A 245 -26.88 -5.67 21.62
C LEU A 245 -28.31 -5.48 21.14
N ALA A 246 -28.58 -5.69 19.84
CA ALA A 246 -29.92 -5.67 19.29
C ALA A 246 -30.80 -6.79 19.90
N HIS A 247 -30.24 -7.98 20.09
CA HIS A 247 -30.93 -9.07 20.76
C HIS A 247 -31.23 -8.74 22.24
N LEU A 248 -30.23 -8.24 22.98
CA LEU A 248 -30.39 -7.81 24.36
C LEU A 248 -31.44 -6.71 24.49
N GLY A 249 -31.41 -5.70 23.61
CA GLY A 249 -32.38 -4.62 23.55
C GLY A 249 -33.80 -5.14 23.30
N LYS A 250 -33.98 -6.10 22.37
CA LYS A 250 -35.28 -6.75 22.14
C LYS A 250 -35.78 -7.50 23.37
N VAL A 251 -34.91 -8.26 24.05
CA VAL A 251 -35.28 -9.01 25.26
C VAL A 251 -35.71 -8.06 26.37
N LEU A 252 -34.93 -7.00 26.63
CA LEU A 252 -35.26 -5.97 27.62
C LEU A 252 -36.57 -5.26 27.27
N ALA A 253 -36.77 -4.85 26.00
CA ALA A 253 -37.98 -4.18 25.57
C ALA A 253 -39.24 -5.03 25.79
N VAL A 254 -39.18 -6.32 25.47
CA VAL A 254 -40.29 -7.25 25.72
C VAL A 254 -40.56 -7.41 27.21
N LEU A 255 -39.52 -7.57 28.03
CA LEU A 255 -39.65 -7.74 29.48
C LEU A 255 -40.26 -6.48 30.13
N VAL A 256 -39.76 -5.30 29.77
CA VAL A 256 -40.26 -4.01 30.24
C VAL A 256 -41.72 -3.82 29.82
N ALA A 257 -42.07 -4.11 28.57
CA ALA A 257 -43.45 -4.01 28.10
C ALA A 257 -44.41 -4.90 28.90
N VAL A 258 -44.02 -6.15 29.20
CA VAL A 258 -44.81 -7.06 30.03
C VAL A 258 -45.01 -6.47 31.44
N VAL A 259 -43.94 -5.99 32.08
CA VAL A 259 -44.05 -5.38 33.42
C VAL A 259 -44.93 -4.14 33.39
N CYS A 260 -44.80 -3.28 32.38
CA CYS A 260 -45.62 -2.08 32.23
C CYS A 260 -47.11 -2.42 32.09
N VAL A 261 -47.44 -3.42 31.28
CA VAL A 261 -48.82 -3.91 31.12
C VAL A 261 -49.36 -4.46 32.45
N VAL A 262 -48.57 -5.28 33.15
CA VAL A 262 -48.98 -5.85 34.45
C VAL A 262 -49.23 -4.76 35.49
N VAL A 263 -48.31 -3.79 35.63
CA VAL A 263 -48.45 -2.68 36.58
C VAL A 263 -49.64 -1.81 36.24
N PHE A 264 -49.84 -1.48 34.96
CA PHE A 264 -50.99 -0.71 34.49
C PHE A 264 -52.31 -1.37 34.88
N PHE A 265 -52.50 -2.64 34.52
CA PHE A 265 -53.74 -3.36 34.83
C PHE A 265 -53.93 -3.58 36.34
N ALA A 266 -52.87 -3.89 37.08
CA ALA A 266 -52.94 -4.05 38.53
C ALA A 266 -53.38 -2.75 39.22
N GLY A 267 -52.86 -1.60 38.81
CA GLY A 267 -53.25 -0.30 39.36
C GLY A 267 -54.68 0.08 39.01
N VAL A 268 -55.13 -0.16 37.77
CA VAL A 268 -56.52 0.06 37.37
C VAL A 268 -57.48 -0.86 38.16
N MET A 269 -57.09 -2.11 38.43
CA MET A 269 -57.85 -3.02 39.31
C MET A 269 -57.89 -2.56 40.77
N HIS A 270 -57.01 -1.65 41.18
CA HIS A 270 -56.96 -1.00 42.49
C HIS A 270 -57.62 0.39 42.50
N ASP A 271 -58.51 0.67 41.54
CA ASP A 271 -59.25 1.93 41.40
C ASP A 271 -58.37 3.18 41.15
N GLN A 272 -57.15 3.00 40.63
CA GLN A 272 -56.30 4.12 40.20
C GLN A 272 -56.75 4.66 38.83
N PRO A 273 -56.69 5.98 38.59
CA PRO A 273 -57.04 6.56 37.30
C PRO A 273 -56.20 5.97 36.15
N PRO A 274 -56.81 5.53 35.03
CA PRO A 274 -56.06 4.95 33.91
C PRO A 274 -55.01 5.90 33.31
N GLY A 275 -55.25 7.21 33.36
CA GLY A 275 -54.28 8.22 32.92
C GLY A 275 -52.99 8.23 33.75
N GLU A 276 -53.12 8.26 35.08
CA GLU A 276 -52.00 8.21 36.03
C GLU A 276 -51.23 6.88 35.92
N MET A 277 -51.96 5.77 35.76
CA MET A 277 -51.35 4.45 35.57
C MET A 277 -50.59 4.34 34.24
N PHE A 278 -51.07 4.99 33.18
CA PHE A 278 -50.36 5.06 31.90
C PHE A 278 -49.05 5.84 32.04
N LEU A 279 -49.09 7.00 32.71
CA LEU A 279 -47.88 7.80 32.96
C LEU A 279 -46.86 7.04 33.82
N THR A 280 -47.34 6.31 34.83
CA THR A 280 -46.50 5.44 35.66
C THR A 280 -45.83 4.33 34.83
N ALA A 281 -46.58 3.70 33.92
CA ALA A 281 -46.04 2.68 33.02
C ALA A 281 -44.99 3.25 32.06
N VAL A 282 -45.20 4.45 31.51
CA VAL A 282 -44.21 5.13 30.67
C VAL A 282 -42.96 5.49 31.46
N ALA A 283 -43.11 6.06 32.67
CA ALA A 283 -41.98 6.40 33.54
C ALA A 283 -41.12 5.17 33.88
N LEU A 284 -41.77 4.03 34.15
CA LEU A 284 -41.10 2.76 34.37
C LEU A 284 -40.36 2.27 33.11
N ALA A 285 -40.98 2.41 31.94
CA ALA A 285 -40.35 2.02 30.69
C ALA A 285 -39.06 2.81 30.43
N VAL A 286 -39.11 4.14 30.57
CA VAL A 286 -37.96 5.05 30.41
C VAL A 286 -36.84 4.68 31.37
N ALA A 287 -37.17 4.49 32.66
CA ALA A 287 -36.17 4.15 33.68
C ALA A 287 -35.45 2.81 33.43
N ALA A 288 -36.08 1.89 32.70
CA ALA A 288 -35.53 0.56 32.44
C ALA A 288 -34.67 0.47 31.16
N ILE A 289 -34.69 1.48 30.29
CA ILE A 289 -33.95 1.45 29.03
C ILE A 289 -32.50 1.88 29.27
N PRO A 290 -31.52 1.06 28.86
CA PRO A 290 -30.11 1.39 29.05
C PRO A 290 -29.61 2.34 27.95
N GLU A 291 -30.07 3.60 28.00
CA GLU A 291 -29.76 4.66 27.03
C GLU A 291 -28.25 4.94 26.92
N GLY A 292 -27.50 4.70 28.00
CA GLY A 292 -26.04 4.85 28.01
C GLY A 292 -25.28 3.75 27.25
N LEU A 293 -25.92 2.64 26.88
CA LEU A 293 -25.22 1.48 26.33
C LEU A 293 -24.56 1.75 24.96
N PRO A 294 -25.21 2.39 23.97
CA PRO A 294 -24.57 2.74 22.70
C PRO A 294 -23.38 3.70 22.86
N ALA A 295 -23.51 4.67 23.78
CA ALA A 295 -22.45 5.62 24.09
C ALA A 295 -21.24 4.95 24.74
N VAL A 296 -21.47 4.08 25.73
CA VAL A 296 -20.40 3.31 26.40
C VAL A 296 -19.66 2.44 25.39
N VAL A 297 -20.38 1.72 24.53
CA VAL A 297 -19.77 0.87 23.49
C VAL A 297 -18.90 1.71 22.55
N THR A 298 -19.39 2.85 22.09
CA THR A 298 -18.66 3.76 21.19
C THR A 298 -17.39 4.30 21.85
N ILE A 299 -17.47 4.75 23.10
CA ILE A 299 -16.33 5.26 23.87
C ILE A 299 -15.28 4.16 24.06
N VAL A 300 -15.69 2.96 24.44
CA VAL A 300 -14.77 1.82 24.64
C VAL A 300 -14.08 1.44 23.33
N LEU A 301 -14.81 1.39 22.21
CA LEU A 301 -14.23 1.13 20.89
C LEU A 301 -13.26 2.23 20.45
N ALA A 302 -13.58 3.50 20.71
CA ALA A 302 -12.70 4.64 20.41
C ALA A 302 -11.39 4.59 21.22
N VAL A 303 -11.47 4.23 22.52
CA VAL A 303 -10.27 4.00 23.35
C VAL A 303 -9.45 2.82 22.82
N GLY A 304 -10.11 1.72 22.43
CA GLY A 304 -9.44 0.55 21.82
C GLY A 304 -8.69 0.91 20.54
N MET A 305 -9.33 1.68 19.65
CA MET A 305 -8.71 2.20 18.44
C MET A 305 -7.48 3.06 18.75
N ARG A 306 -7.57 3.98 19.71
CA ARG A 306 -6.44 4.82 20.11
C ARG A 306 -5.24 3.98 20.58
N ASN A 307 -5.49 2.86 21.26
CA ASN A 307 -4.44 1.93 21.67
C ASN A 307 -3.86 1.14 20.49
N MET A 308 -4.67 0.80 19.48
CA MET A 308 -4.19 0.14 18.27
C MET A 308 -3.34 1.08 17.39
N VAL A 309 -3.70 2.35 17.27
CA VAL A 309 -2.91 3.36 16.55
C VAL A 309 -1.51 3.52 17.16
N LYS A 310 -1.40 3.50 18.50
CA LYS A 310 -0.09 3.50 19.20
C LYS A 310 0.79 2.28 18.88
N ARG A 311 0.21 1.22 18.32
CA ARG A 311 0.89 0.01 17.85
C ARG A 311 0.93 -0.06 16.32
N ASN A 312 0.83 1.08 15.64
CA ASN A 312 0.85 1.22 14.19
C ASN A 312 -0.30 0.53 13.45
N ALA A 313 -1.42 0.24 14.13
CA ALA A 313 -2.63 -0.29 13.50
C ALA A 313 -3.71 0.79 13.41
N LEU A 314 -3.86 1.39 12.23
CA LEU A 314 -4.84 2.44 11.97
C LEU A 314 -6.19 1.83 11.56
N ILE A 315 -7.20 1.98 12.42
CA ILE A 315 -8.56 1.50 12.14
C ILE A 315 -9.41 2.62 11.55
N ARG A 316 -9.95 2.38 10.35
CA ARG A 316 -10.78 3.36 9.62
C ARG A 316 -12.26 3.33 10.01
N ARG A 317 -12.76 2.23 10.60
CA ARG A 317 -14.16 2.02 11.02
C ARG A 317 -14.20 1.46 12.45
N LEU A 318 -14.94 2.09 13.37
CA LEU A 318 -15.02 1.66 14.78
C LEU A 318 -15.39 0.18 14.95
N GLN A 319 -16.29 -0.29 14.09
CA GLN A 319 -16.81 -1.65 14.05
C GLN A 319 -15.70 -2.69 13.78
N ALA A 320 -14.64 -2.31 13.06
CA ALA A 320 -13.59 -3.24 12.67
C ALA A 320 -12.72 -3.71 13.85
N VAL A 321 -12.67 -2.95 14.96
CA VAL A 321 -11.97 -3.37 16.19
C VAL A 321 -12.54 -4.71 16.70
N GLU A 322 -13.86 -4.84 16.66
CA GLU A 322 -14.55 -6.02 17.14
C GLU A 322 -14.45 -7.19 16.15
N THR A 323 -14.68 -6.92 14.87
CA THR A 323 -14.54 -7.92 13.80
C THR A 323 -13.16 -8.56 13.82
N LEU A 324 -12.10 -7.77 14.04
CA LEU A 324 -10.73 -8.28 14.18
C LEU A 324 -10.60 -9.23 15.39
N GLY A 325 -11.21 -8.91 16.52
CA GLY A 325 -11.23 -9.77 17.70
C GLY A 325 -12.04 -11.06 17.52
N ALA A 326 -13.01 -11.06 16.62
CA ALA A 326 -13.85 -12.23 16.28
C ALA A 326 -13.37 -13.00 15.04
N THR A 327 -12.24 -12.61 14.45
CA THR A 327 -11.71 -13.21 13.22
C THR A 327 -11.27 -14.66 13.46
N THR A 328 -11.80 -15.59 12.67
CA THR A 328 -11.45 -17.02 12.74
C THR A 328 -10.58 -17.49 11.57
N VAL A 329 -10.55 -16.73 10.47
CA VAL A 329 -9.76 -17.01 9.28
C VAL A 329 -9.08 -15.72 8.83
N ILE A 330 -7.76 -15.76 8.61
CA ILE A 330 -6.99 -14.64 8.06
C ILE A 330 -6.58 -15.03 6.64
N CYS A 331 -7.19 -14.40 5.65
CA CYS A 331 -6.72 -14.42 4.28
C CYS A 331 -5.71 -13.29 4.10
N THR A 332 -4.46 -13.64 3.84
CA THR A 332 -3.38 -12.67 3.70
C THR A 332 -2.82 -12.72 2.29
N ASP A 333 -2.50 -11.55 1.74
CA ASP A 333 -1.62 -11.49 0.58
C ASP A 333 -0.19 -11.90 0.99
N LYS A 334 0.61 -12.35 0.03
CA LYS A 334 2.01 -12.73 0.26
C LYS A 334 2.89 -11.48 0.25
N THR A 335 2.91 -10.77 -0.88
CA THR A 335 3.87 -9.69 -1.09
C THR A 335 3.45 -8.44 -0.34
N GLY A 336 4.39 -7.83 0.40
CA GLY A 336 4.14 -6.60 1.16
C GLY A 336 3.31 -6.79 2.43
N THR A 337 2.75 -7.99 2.65
CA THR A 337 2.03 -8.36 3.88
C THR A 337 2.75 -9.45 4.67
N LEU A 338 3.01 -10.62 4.07
CA LEU A 338 3.84 -11.67 4.68
C LEU A 338 5.34 -11.44 4.43
N THR A 339 5.68 -10.89 3.27
CA THR A 339 7.06 -10.56 2.92
C THR A 339 7.29 -9.05 3.01
N ARG A 340 8.53 -8.64 3.26
CA ARG A 340 8.90 -7.21 3.33
C ARG A 340 8.89 -6.51 1.97
N ASN A 341 8.55 -7.20 0.88
CA ASN A 341 8.71 -6.71 -0.49
C ASN A 341 10.13 -6.15 -0.76
N GLN A 342 11.13 -6.79 -0.17
CA GLN A 342 12.55 -6.43 -0.28
C GLN A 342 13.33 -7.67 -0.66
N MET A 343 13.99 -7.63 -1.82
CA MET A 343 14.82 -8.74 -2.27
C MET A 343 16.04 -8.84 -1.34
N THR A 344 16.41 -10.05 -0.91
CA THR A 344 17.53 -10.28 0.01
C THR A 344 18.28 -11.53 -0.42
N VAL A 345 19.62 -11.44 -0.55
CA VAL A 345 20.45 -12.62 -0.79
C VAL A 345 20.42 -13.52 0.44
N ARG A 346 20.11 -14.81 0.25
CA ARG A 346 19.99 -15.79 1.35
C ARG A 346 21.08 -16.85 1.34
N ARG A 347 21.60 -17.20 0.16
CA ARG A 347 22.61 -18.24 -0.05
C ARG A 347 23.66 -17.77 -1.05
N TRP A 348 24.87 -18.30 -0.90
CA TRP A 348 25.96 -18.15 -1.86
C TRP A 348 26.57 -19.52 -2.15
N TRP A 349 27.17 -19.69 -3.33
CA TRP A 349 27.83 -20.92 -3.76
C TRP A 349 29.02 -20.59 -4.66
N THR A 350 30.13 -21.31 -4.43
CA THR A 350 31.33 -21.37 -5.27
C THR A 350 31.79 -22.82 -5.35
N PHE A 351 32.71 -23.14 -6.25
CA PHE A 351 33.27 -24.50 -6.35
C PHE A 351 33.99 -24.96 -5.07
N SER A 352 34.42 -24.04 -4.22
CA SER A 352 35.13 -24.39 -2.98
C SER A 352 34.23 -24.27 -1.74
N GLY A 353 32.92 -24.08 -1.89
CA GLY A 353 31.97 -24.13 -0.78
C GLY A 353 30.65 -23.39 -1.02
N GLN A 354 29.75 -23.53 -0.07
CA GLN A 354 28.48 -22.79 -0.05
C GLN A 354 28.15 -22.34 1.37
N GLY A 355 27.23 -21.40 1.48
CA GLY A 355 26.81 -20.87 2.77
C GLY A 355 25.57 -20.00 2.68
N SER A 356 25.29 -19.28 3.76
CA SER A 356 24.14 -18.39 3.88
C SER A 356 24.56 -16.95 4.15
N VAL A 357 23.64 -16.03 3.93
CA VAL A 357 23.79 -14.60 4.27
C VAL A 357 22.69 -14.25 5.26
N THR A 358 23.06 -13.66 6.40
CA THR A 358 22.10 -13.24 7.42
C THR A 358 21.66 -11.79 7.22
N GLY A 359 20.70 -11.33 8.04
CA GLY A 359 20.09 -10.02 7.91
C GLY A 359 18.93 -9.98 6.92
N GLU A 360 18.13 -8.92 7.00
CA GLU A 360 16.93 -8.70 6.19
C GLU A 360 16.93 -7.29 5.61
N GLY A 361 16.32 -7.12 4.44
CA GLY A 361 16.19 -5.82 3.79
C GLY A 361 17.52 -5.28 3.26
N TYR A 362 17.58 -3.96 3.08
CA TYR A 362 18.69 -3.28 2.40
C TYR A 362 19.78 -2.74 3.35
N ALA A 363 19.58 -2.86 4.66
CA ALA A 363 20.60 -2.49 5.64
C ALA A 363 21.80 -3.44 5.53
N PRO A 364 23.05 -2.93 5.56
CA PRO A 364 24.26 -3.75 5.53
C PRO A 364 24.53 -4.46 6.86
N ASP A 365 23.49 -4.73 7.65
CA ASP A 365 23.55 -5.44 8.92
C ASP A 365 23.36 -6.94 8.69
N GLY A 366 24.40 -7.73 8.95
CA GLY A 366 24.40 -9.18 8.76
C GLY A 366 25.79 -9.73 8.50
N GLU A 367 25.88 -11.04 8.37
CA GLU A 367 27.13 -11.78 8.25
C GLU A 367 27.04 -12.79 7.11
N ILE A 368 28.19 -13.02 6.45
CA ILE A 368 28.37 -14.13 5.52
C ILE A 368 28.72 -15.37 6.34
N MET A 369 27.96 -16.43 6.18
CA MET A 369 28.05 -17.62 7.03
C MET A 369 28.46 -18.85 6.22
N ARG A 370 29.24 -19.74 6.85
CA ARG A 370 29.52 -21.10 6.35
C ARG A 370 29.42 -22.10 7.49
N ASN A 371 28.66 -23.17 7.31
CA ASN A 371 28.44 -24.20 8.34
C ASN A 371 28.03 -23.64 9.73
N GLY A 372 27.25 -22.54 9.74
CA GLY A 372 26.80 -21.89 10.96
C GLY A 372 27.82 -20.95 11.64
N GLN A 373 28.98 -20.71 11.04
CA GLN A 373 29.98 -19.77 11.56
C GLN A 373 30.19 -18.57 10.61
N PRO A 374 30.45 -17.36 11.14
CA PRO A 374 30.84 -16.22 10.33
C PRO A 374 32.11 -16.50 9.52
N LEU A 375 32.11 -16.07 8.27
CA LEU A 375 33.20 -16.22 7.32
C LEU A 375 33.51 -14.84 6.72
N ASP A 376 34.75 -14.39 6.83
CA ASP A 376 35.23 -13.23 6.09
C ASP A 376 35.40 -13.59 4.60
N PRO A 377 34.64 -12.98 3.67
CA PRO A 377 34.80 -13.21 2.24
C PRO A 377 36.22 -12.95 1.72
N ARG A 378 36.93 -11.96 2.28
CA ARG A 378 38.29 -11.59 1.85
C ARG A 378 39.32 -12.68 2.14
N SER A 379 39.02 -13.59 3.07
CA SER A 379 39.88 -14.75 3.36
C SER A 379 39.86 -15.83 2.25
N ARG A 380 38.97 -15.67 1.25
CA ARG A 380 38.72 -16.66 0.21
C ARG A 380 38.66 -16.01 -1.18
N PRO A 381 39.64 -16.26 -2.06
CA PRO A 381 39.71 -15.57 -3.36
C PRO A 381 38.47 -15.73 -4.25
N ASP A 382 37.84 -16.90 -4.25
CA ASP A 382 36.62 -17.18 -5.01
C ASP A 382 35.40 -16.41 -4.50
N LEU A 383 35.23 -16.35 -3.18
CA LEU A 383 34.12 -15.64 -2.55
C LEU A 383 34.34 -14.12 -2.57
N ASP A 384 35.58 -13.66 -2.37
CA ASP A 384 35.95 -12.25 -2.51
C ASP A 384 35.63 -11.73 -3.91
N LEU A 385 36.03 -12.47 -4.94
CA LEU A 385 35.76 -12.09 -6.33
C LEU A 385 34.27 -12.12 -6.66
N LEU A 386 33.50 -13.06 -6.11
CA LEU A 386 32.04 -13.10 -6.26
C LEU A 386 31.38 -11.86 -5.65
N MET A 387 31.75 -11.50 -4.41
CA MET A 387 31.19 -10.32 -3.73
C MET A 387 31.60 -9.02 -4.42
N ARG A 388 32.85 -8.92 -4.85
CA ARG A 388 33.34 -7.78 -5.65
C ARG A 388 32.59 -7.67 -6.97
N SER A 389 32.38 -8.78 -7.67
CA SER A 389 31.61 -8.81 -8.94
C SER A 389 30.16 -8.38 -8.74
N ALA A 390 29.55 -8.72 -7.61
CA ALA A 390 28.20 -8.30 -7.23
C ALA A 390 28.09 -6.77 -7.02
N VAL A 391 29.19 -6.11 -6.67
CA VAL A 391 29.29 -4.63 -6.57
C VAL A 391 29.60 -3.99 -7.91
N LEU A 392 30.57 -4.53 -8.65
CA LEU A 392 31.08 -3.92 -9.87
C LEU A 392 30.11 -4.02 -11.06
N CYS A 393 29.47 -5.17 -11.21
CA CYS A 393 28.45 -5.38 -12.23
C CYS A 393 27.09 -4.99 -11.63
N ASN A 394 26.86 -3.71 -11.31
CA ASN A 394 25.68 -3.27 -10.56
C ASN A 394 25.36 -1.78 -10.74
N ASP A 395 24.12 -1.47 -11.09
CA ASP A 395 23.62 -0.11 -11.31
C ASP A 395 22.71 0.39 -10.17
N ALA A 396 22.35 -0.45 -9.20
CA ALA A 396 21.58 -0.04 -8.04
C ALA A 396 22.40 0.81 -7.05
N ASN A 397 21.74 1.50 -6.13
CA ASN A 397 22.39 2.23 -5.06
C ASN A 397 21.64 2.01 -3.74
N LEU A 398 22.39 2.00 -2.63
CA LEU A 398 21.85 1.92 -1.29
C LEU A 398 21.98 3.29 -0.63
N ARG A 399 20.85 3.85 -0.18
CA ARG A 399 20.81 5.15 0.49
C ARG A 399 20.34 4.97 1.92
N GLN A 400 21.05 5.59 2.85
CA GLN A 400 20.58 5.71 4.22
C GLN A 400 19.70 6.96 4.34
N GLU A 401 18.43 6.74 4.65
CA GLU A 401 17.45 7.78 4.93
C GLU A 401 17.08 7.80 6.42
N PRO A 402 16.46 8.87 6.95
CA PRO A 402 16.03 8.93 8.36
C PRO A 402 15.09 7.79 8.78
N THR A 403 14.36 7.22 7.81
CA THR A 403 13.39 6.13 7.99
C THR A 403 14.01 4.73 7.85
N GLY A 404 15.27 4.63 7.40
CA GLY A 404 15.97 3.36 7.19
C GLY A 404 16.78 3.34 5.89
N TRP A 405 17.28 2.15 5.53
CA TRP A 405 17.98 1.93 4.27
C TRP A 405 16.98 1.74 3.13
N THR A 406 17.12 2.53 2.08
CA THR A 406 16.34 2.45 0.85
C THR A 406 17.25 2.02 -0.30
N ALA A 407 16.66 1.27 -1.23
CA ALA A 407 17.32 0.90 -2.48
C ALA A 407 16.80 1.79 -3.61
N ILE A 408 17.70 2.25 -4.47
CA ILE A 408 17.38 2.93 -5.72
C ILE A 408 17.90 2.03 -6.83
N GLY A 409 17.02 1.49 -7.67
CA GLY A 409 17.41 0.56 -8.73
C GLY A 409 16.63 -0.73 -8.70
N ASP A 410 17.13 -1.71 -9.44
CA ASP A 410 16.58 -3.06 -9.43
C ASP A 410 16.72 -3.70 -8.03
N PRO A 411 15.64 -4.26 -7.44
CA PRO A 411 15.70 -4.91 -6.13
C PRO A 411 16.72 -6.04 -6.04
N THR A 412 16.91 -6.82 -7.11
CA THR A 412 17.89 -7.92 -7.15
C THR A 412 19.31 -7.38 -7.07
N GLU A 413 19.58 -6.30 -7.79
CA GLU A 413 20.88 -5.62 -7.74
C GLU A 413 21.14 -4.96 -6.39
N ALA A 414 20.13 -4.34 -5.78
CA ALA A 414 20.25 -3.78 -4.44
C ALA A 414 20.53 -4.87 -3.40
N ALA A 415 19.87 -6.02 -3.50
CA ALA A 415 20.12 -7.17 -2.62
C ALA A 415 21.58 -7.67 -2.73
N LEU A 416 22.14 -7.67 -3.94
CA LEU A 416 23.54 -8.02 -4.19
C LEU A 416 24.51 -7.03 -3.56
N LEU A 417 24.24 -5.72 -3.65
CA LEU A 417 25.04 -4.69 -2.97
C LEU A 417 24.98 -4.85 -1.45
N THR A 418 23.79 -5.08 -0.90
CA THR A 418 23.63 -5.29 0.54
C THR A 418 24.40 -6.53 1.00
N ALA A 419 24.38 -7.62 0.22
CA ALA A 419 25.15 -8.82 0.53
C ALA A 419 26.67 -8.59 0.50
N ALA A 420 27.16 -7.86 -0.51
CA ALA A 420 28.57 -7.51 -0.61
C ALA A 420 28.99 -6.57 0.55
N ALA A 421 28.16 -5.61 0.93
CA ALA A 421 28.39 -4.73 2.08
C ALA A 421 28.49 -5.50 3.40
N LYS A 422 27.62 -6.50 3.64
CA LYS A 422 27.75 -7.44 4.77
C LYS A 422 29.04 -8.25 4.73
N GLY A 423 29.56 -8.49 3.52
CA GLY A 423 30.87 -9.10 3.27
C GLY A 423 32.06 -8.15 3.39
N GLY A 424 31.84 -6.90 3.81
CA GLY A 424 32.89 -5.90 3.99
C GLY A 424 33.31 -5.17 2.72
N TRP A 425 32.56 -5.28 1.62
CA TRP A 425 32.81 -4.53 0.37
C TRP A 425 32.02 -3.23 0.33
N SER A 426 32.70 -2.11 0.06
CA SER A 426 32.02 -0.86 -0.29
C SER A 426 32.08 -0.60 -1.80
N ARG A 427 31.05 0.08 -2.33
CA ARG A 427 31.01 0.48 -3.75
C ARG A 427 32.23 1.33 -4.11
N ASP A 428 32.50 2.37 -3.32
CA ASP A 428 33.62 3.29 -3.55
C ASP A 428 34.97 2.56 -3.56
N GLU A 429 35.17 1.58 -2.67
CA GLU A 429 36.40 0.77 -2.66
C GLU A 429 36.52 -0.08 -3.93
N ALA A 430 35.46 -0.81 -4.28
CA ALA A 430 35.45 -1.69 -5.45
C ALA A 430 35.66 -0.90 -6.76
N GLU A 431 34.93 0.20 -6.96
CA GLU A 431 35.02 1.03 -8.17
C GLU A 431 36.35 1.76 -8.28
N ARG A 432 36.98 2.11 -7.15
CA ARG A 432 38.33 2.69 -7.14
C ARG A 432 39.39 1.65 -7.53
N GLU A 433 39.27 0.42 -7.05
CA GLU A 433 40.19 -0.67 -7.42
C GLU A 433 39.96 -1.14 -8.87
N TRP A 434 38.71 -1.18 -9.31
CA TRP A 434 38.29 -1.66 -10.63
C TRP A 434 37.40 -0.62 -11.33
N PRO A 435 37.97 0.49 -11.82
CA PRO A 435 37.21 1.53 -12.50
C PRO A 435 36.42 0.99 -13.70
N ARG A 436 35.11 1.23 -13.70
CA ARG A 436 34.23 0.89 -14.82
C ARG A 436 34.58 1.77 -16.02
N ALA A 437 34.94 1.14 -17.12
CA ALA A 437 35.30 1.78 -18.38
C ALA A 437 34.14 1.79 -19.38
N ASP A 438 33.31 0.74 -19.41
CA ASP A 438 32.17 0.61 -20.31
C ASP A 438 31.17 -0.45 -19.82
N GLU A 439 30.05 -0.66 -20.51
CA GLU A 439 28.99 -1.59 -20.13
C GLU A 439 28.17 -2.11 -21.31
N ILE A 440 27.50 -3.25 -21.06
CA ILE A 440 26.40 -3.76 -21.88
C ILE A 440 25.20 -3.94 -20.94
N PRO A 441 24.25 -2.98 -20.92
CA PRO A 441 23.10 -2.95 -20.01
C PRO A 441 22.22 -4.18 -20.15
N PHE A 442 21.59 -4.63 -19.06
CA PHE A 442 20.77 -5.84 -19.07
C PHE A 442 19.77 -5.87 -20.24
N ASP A 443 19.71 -7.00 -20.95
CA ASP A 443 18.75 -7.24 -22.02
C ASP A 443 17.97 -8.54 -21.75
N SER A 444 16.65 -8.50 -21.91
CA SER A 444 15.75 -9.61 -21.59
C SER A 444 15.88 -10.81 -22.53
N GLY A 445 16.38 -10.61 -23.75
CA GLY A 445 16.69 -11.68 -24.70
C GLY A 445 17.92 -12.48 -24.27
N ARG A 446 19.00 -11.81 -23.86
CA ARG A 446 20.24 -12.47 -23.37
C ARG A 446 20.24 -12.81 -21.87
N LYS A 447 19.34 -12.21 -21.09
CA LYS A 447 19.13 -12.40 -19.64
C LYS A 447 20.39 -12.24 -18.80
N ARG A 448 21.23 -11.28 -19.15
CA ARG A 448 22.48 -10.95 -18.46
C ARG A 448 22.87 -9.49 -18.69
N MET A 449 23.76 -9.00 -17.86
CA MET A 449 24.39 -7.68 -17.89
C MET A 449 25.91 -7.88 -17.85
N THR A 450 26.65 -6.96 -18.47
CA THR A 450 28.11 -6.98 -18.48
C THR A 450 28.67 -5.61 -18.19
N THR A 451 29.68 -5.53 -17.33
CA THR A 451 30.46 -4.31 -17.06
C THR A 451 31.92 -4.56 -17.39
N ILE A 452 32.59 -3.55 -17.94
CA ILE A 452 33.98 -3.64 -18.37
C ILE A 452 34.81 -2.72 -17.48
N HIS A 453 35.90 -3.23 -16.94
CA HIS A 453 36.75 -2.56 -15.98
C HIS A 453 38.19 -2.53 -16.48
N ASN A 454 38.91 -1.43 -16.23
CA ASN A 454 40.33 -1.29 -16.57
C ASN A 454 41.16 -1.19 -15.30
N VAL A 455 42.01 -2.19 -15.06
CA VAL A 455 42.83 -2.34 -13.85
C VAL A 455 44.29 -2.47 -14.28
N ASP A 456 45.09 -1.43 -14.00
CA ASP A 456 46.52 -1.41 -14.29
C ASP A 456 46.88 -1.83 -15.74
N GLY A 457 46.04 -1.45 -16.72
CA GLY A 457 46.21 -1.76 -18.13
C GLY A 457 45.65 -3.12 -18.57
N LYS A 458 45.11 -3.91 -17.65
CA LYS A 458 44.33 -5.11 -17.95
C LYS A 458 42.85 -4.78 -18.01
N VAL A 459 42.14 -5.41 -18.94
CA VAL A 459 40.71 -5.18 -19.13
C VAL A 459 39.94 -6.41 -18.71
N PHE A 460 38.94 -6.24 -17.85
CA PHE A 460 38.10 -7.33 -17.36
C PHE A 460 36.64 -7.06 -17.66
N ALA A 461 35.95 -8.05 -18.22
CA ALA A 461 34.51 -8.07 -18.35
C ALA A 461 33.90 -8.91 -17.21
N ILE A 462 33.02 -8.31 -16.42
CA ILE A 462 32.25 -9.00 -15.38
C ILE A 462 30.82 -9.15 -15.88
N VAL A 463 30.31 -10.38 -15.86
CA VAL A 463 28.97 -10.73 -16.35
C VAL A 463 28.13 -11.22 -15.17
N LYS A 464 26.92 -10.69 -15.02
CA LYS A 464 25.89 -11.25 -14.12
C LYS A 464 24.62 -11.60 -14.90
N GLY A 465 23.91 -12.64 -14.48
CA GLY A 465 22.69 -13.05 -15.18
C GLY A 465 22.20 -14.44 -14.80
N ALA A 466 21.27 -14.98 -15.59
CA ALA A 466 20.75 -16.32 -15.37
C ALA A 466 21.89 -17.37 -15.50
N PRO A 467 22.09 -18.27 -14.51
CA PRO A 467 23.15 -19.28 -14.57
C PRO A 467 23.13 -20.13 -15.83
N ASP A 468 21.94 -20.51 -16.32
CA ASP A 468 21.79 -21.31 -17.55
C ASP A 468 22.17 -20.57 -18.83
N MET A 469 22.19 -19.23 -18.78
CA MET A 469 22.60 -18.38 -19.91
C MET A 469 24.10 -18.06 -19.87
N ILE A 470 24.70 -18.02 -18.69
CA ILE A 470 26.14 -17.77 -18.50
C ILE A 470 26.94 -19.05 -18.66
N ARG A 471 26.49 -20.16 -18.06
CA ARG A 471 27.20 -21.45 -18.03
C ARG A 471 27.71 -21.91 -19.41
N PRO A 472 26.93 -21.83 -20.51
CA PRO A 472 27.38 -22.27 -21.83
C PRO A 472 28.49 -21.40 -22.45
N LEU A 473 28.72 -20.20 -21.91
CA LEU A 473 29.74 -19.26 -22.38
C LEU A 473 31.07 -19.42 -21.63
N CYS A 474 31.09 -20.17 -20.53
CA CYS A 474 32.28 -20.34 -19.70
C CYS A 474 33.18 -21.46 -20.24
N SER A 475 34.46 -21.17 -20.45
CA SER A 475 35.49 -22.16 -20.79
C SER A 475 36.32 -22.63 -19.59
N HIS A 476 36.32 -21.85 -18.50
CA HIS A 476 37.09 -22.10 -17.29
C HIS A 476 36.25 -21.86 -16.04
N VAL A 477 36.69 -22.41 -14.91
CA VAL A 477 36.08 -22.22 -13.59
C VAL A 477 37.14 -21.81 -12.57
N LEU A 478 36.72 -21.02 -11.57
CA LEU A 478 37.56 -20.66 -10.42
C LEU A 478 37.25 -21.59 -9.25
N VAL A 479 38.21 -22.43 -8.86
CA VAL A 479 38.14 -23.32 -7.71
C VAL A 479 39.10 -22.80 -6.64
N GLY A 480 38.56 -22.05 -5.68
CA GLY A 480 39.33 -21.41 -4.63
C GLY A 480 40.18 -20.29 -5.21
N SER A 481 41.48 -20.54 -5.44
CA SER A 481 42.40 -19.60 -6.09
C SER A 481 42.85 -20.05 -7.49
N THR A 482 42.42 -21.22 -7.95
CA THR A 482 42.94 -21.85 -9.17
C THR A 482 41.92 -21.74 -10.30
N ILE A 483 42.37 -21.30 -11.47
CA ILE A 483 41.56 -21.30 -12.69
C ILE A 483 41.82 -22.61 -13.43
N GLU A 484 40.77 -23.38 -13.68
CA GLU A 484 40.84 -24.69 -14.31
C GLU A 484 39.92 -24.76 -15.53
N PRO A 485 40.24 -25.54 -16.58
CA PRO A 485 39.32 -25.77 -17.69
C PRO A 485 37.98 -26.34 -17.19
N MET A 486 36.88 -25.85 -17.73
CA MET A 486 35.56 -26.30 -17.35
C MET A 486 35.32 -27.72 -17.83
N THR A 487 34.94 -28.62 -16.92
CA THR A 487 34.64 -30.03 -17.21
C THR A 487 33.13 -30.25 -17.23
N GLU A 488 32.68 -31.40 -17.75
CA GLU A 488 31.26 -31.80 -17.65
C GLU A 488 30.80 -31.91 -16.19
N GLN A 489 31.68 -32.36 -15.29
CA GLN A 489 31.37 -32.42 -13.86
C GLN A 489 31.15 -31.02 -13.28
N HIS A 490 32.02 -30.06 -13.61
CA HIS A 490 31.83 -28.66 -13.18
C HIS A 490 30.50 -28.07 -13.66
N SER A 491 30.12 -28.35 -14.92
CA SER A 491 28.81 -27.96 -15.47
C SER A 491 27.65 -28.59 -14.69
N ALA A 492 27.76 -29.88 -14.37
CA ALA A 492 26.75 -30.61 -13.60
C ALA A 492 26.61 -30.07 -12.16
N ASP A 493 27.72 -29.70 -11.52
CA ASP A 493 27.74 -29.14 -10.18
C ASP A 493 27.05 -27.76 -10.13
N ILE A 494 27.28 -26.88 -11.10
CA ILE A 494 26.57 -25.59 -11.24
C ILE A 494 25.06 -25.84 -11.36
N ALA A 495 24.65 -26.78 -12.22
CA ALA A 495 23.25 -27.10 -12.41
C ALA A 495 22.60 -27.72 -11.16
N ALA A 496 23.35 -28.54 -10.41
CA ALA A 496 22.89 -29.12 -9.15
C ALA A 496 22.72 -28.06 -8.06
N ALA A 497 23.68 -27.14 -7.93
CA ALA A 497 23.59 -26.01 -7.01
C ALA A 497 22.39 -25.12 -7.34
N GLY A 498 22.19 -24.82 -8.63
CA GLY A 498 21.03 -24.07 -9.11
C GLY A 498 19.71 -24.75 -8.74
N ARG A 499 19.57 -26.06 -9.01
CA ARG A 499 18.36 -26.82 -8.62
C ARG A 499 18.12 -26.82 -7.11
N SER A 500 19.17 -26.94 -6.29
CA SER A 500 19.04 -26.87 -4.83
C SER A 500 18.51 -25.52 -4.37
N MET A 501 19.06 -24.42 -4.89
CA MET A 501 18.61 -23.07 -4.52
C MET A 501 17.19 -22.77 -5.03
N ALA A 502 16.84 -23.26 -6.23
CA ALA A 502 15.48 -23.14 -6.76
C ALA A 502 14.46 -23.91 -5.91
N GLY A 503 14.85 -25.06 -5.34
CA GLY A 503 14.02 -25.83 -4.40
C GLY A 503 13.67 -25.06 -3.13
N ASP A 504 14.53 -24.14 -2.71
CA ASP A 504 14.30 -23.20 -1.60
C ASP A 504 13.52 -21.94 -2.04
N ALA A 505 12.96 -21.93 -3.25
CA ALA A 505 12.28 -20.81 -3.89
C ALA A 505 13.15 -19.53 -4.02
N LEU A 506 14.48 -19.69 -4.17
CA LEU A 506 15.39 -18.57 -4.36
C LEU A 506 15.51 -18.21 -5.85
N ARG A 507 15.55 -16.89 -6.13
CA ARG A 507 16.02 -16.35 -7.41
C ARG A 507 17.55 -16.49 -7.46
N ILE A 508 18.07 -17.10 -8.52
CA ILE A 508 19.51 -17.44 -8.64
C ILE A 508 20.17 -16.50 -9.64
N MET A 509 21.34 -15.97 -9.26
CA MET A 509 22.18 -15.14 -10.11
C MET A 509 23.54 -15.81 -10.29
N GLY A 510 23.97 -15.97 -11.53
CA GLY A 510 25.31 -16.44 -11.89
C GLY A 510 26.24 -15.26 -12.17
N PHE A 511 27.52 -15.46 -11.91
CA PHE A 511 28.59 -14.49 -12.21
C PHE A 511 29.70 -15.17 -12.99
N ALA A 512 30.27 -14.45 -13.95
CA ALA A 512 31.47 -14.86 -14.68
C ALA A 512 32.38 -13.64 -14.91
N ILE A 513 33.67 -13.91 -15.08
CA ILE A 513 34.67 -12.90 -15.40
C ILE A 513 35.52 -13.35 -16.59
N ARG A 514 35.92 -12.40 -17.43
CA ARG A 514 36.82 -12.64 -18.56
C ARG A 514 37.85 -11.52 -18.65
N GLU A 515 39.12 -11.88 -18.79
CA GLU A 515 40.17 -10.93 -19.19
C GLU A 515 40.10 -10.71 -20.71
N LEU A 516 39.94 -9.45 -21.13
CA LEU A 516 39.90 -9.03 -22.52
C LEU A 516 41.30 -8.62 -22.99
N PRO A 517 41.64 -8.83 -24.27
CA PRO A 517 42.95 -8.46 -24.82
C PRO A 517 43.17 -6.94 -24.85
N SER A 518 42.11 -6.15 -24.98
CA SER A 518 42.14 -4.68 -25.00
C SER A 518 40.75 -4.11 -24.71
N LEU A 519 40.68 -2.81 -24.39
CA LEU A 519 39.41 -2.11 -24.20
C LEU A 519 38.68 -1.98 -25.55
N PRO A 520 37.44 -2.50 -25.70
CA PRO A 520 36.70 -2.38 -26.94
C PRO A 520 36.26 -0.92 -27.17
N THR A 521 36.29 -0.46 -28.42
CA THR A 521 35.82 0.89 -28.79
C THR A 521 34.29 0.99 -28.81
N SER A 522 33.60 -0.12 -29.02
CA SER A 522 32.15 -0.26 -28.89
C SER A 522 31.85 -1.70 -28.46
N PRO A 523 31.54 -1.93 -27.18
CA PRO A 523 31.36 -3.28 -26.67
C PRO A 523 30.11 -3.92 -27.27
N GLN A 524 30.29 -5.03 -27.96
CA GLN A 524 29.20 -5.88 -28.44
C GLN A 524 29.22 -7.21 -27.68
N PRO A 525 28.06 -7.82 -27.36
CA PRO A 525 27.99 -9.03 -26.56
C PRO A 525 28.91 -10.16 -27.05
N LYS A 526 28.94 -10.40 -28.37
CA LYS A 526 29.77 -11.43 -28.99
C LYS A 526 31.28 -11.25 -28.78
N ASP A 527 31.75 -10.01 -28.67
CA ASP A 527 33.18 -9.68 -28.62
C ASP A 527 33.69 -9.63 -27.17
N VAL A 528 32.76 -9.46 -26.22
CA VAL A 528 33.05 -9.29 -24.78
C VAL A 528 32.73 -10.56 -23.99
N GLU A 529 31.64 -11.26 -24.30
CA GLU A 529 31.10 -12.34 -23.47
C GLU A 529 31.49 -13.75 -23.92
N VAL A 530 31.92 -13.93 -25.19
CA VAL A 530 32.19 -15.25 -25.81
C VAL A 530 33.67 -15.55 -25.98
#